data_AF-A0A415HVI8-F1
#
_entry.id   AF-A0A415HVI8-F1
#
_cell.length_a   1.000
_cell.length_b   1.000
_cell.length_c   1.000
_cell.angle_alpha   90.00
_cell.angle_beta   90.00
_cell.angle_gamma   90.00
#
_symmetry.space_group_name_H-M   'P 1'
#
loop_
_entity.id
_entity.type
_entity.pdbx_description
1 polymer ?
#
loop_
_entity_poly.entity_id
_entity_poly.type
_entity_poly.pdbx_seq_one_letter_code
_entity_poly.pdbx_strand_id
1 'polypeptide(L)'
;MLKFKNITKREDFKKYVEWSKIKIEEIEKPHKNQRMWKISDCFGNVWNVLFTGNVDEYRVSYENEFSADILMQGNMVEIHRAIKNGRNLRADRNLKQFTQVALLVSCYNKFGYLK
;
A
#
# COMPACT_ATOMS: atom_id res chain seq x y z
N MET A 1 4.98 -3.44 15.70
CA MET A 1 4.66 -2.40 14.70
C MET A 1 5.99 -2.05 14.06
N LEU A 2 6.08 -2.16 12.74
CA LEU A 2 7.33 -1.95 12.02
C LEU A 2 7.33 -0.55 11.38
N LYS A 3 8.36 0.26 11.65
CA LYS A 3 8.48 1.64 11.12
C LYS A 3 9.71 1.76 10.21
N PHE A 4 9.58 2.50 9.11
CA PHE A 4 10.69 2.79 8.19
C PHE A 4 10.43 4.04 7.35
N LYS A 5 11.50 4.68 6.86
CA LYS A 5 11.42 5.92 6.10
C LYS A 5 11.37 5.65 4.60
N ASN A 6 10.42 6.25 3.91
CA ASN A 6 10.40 6.32 2.46
C ASN A 6 11.38 7.42 1.97
N ILE A 7 12.55 6.98 1.56
CA ILE A 7 13.60 7.82 0.95
C ILE A 7 13.60 7.77 -0.58
N THR A 8 12.62 7.10 -1.19
CA THR A 8 12.51 6.95 -2.64
C THR A 8 12.39 8.32 -3.31
N LYS A 9 13.12 8.49 -4.42
CA LYS A 9 13.05 9.68 -5.27
C LYS A 9 11.96 9.52 -6.33
N ARG A 10 11.38 10.65 -6.75
CA ARG A 10 10.26 10.65 -7.70
C ARG A 10 10.66 10.08 -9.05
N GLU A 11 11.87 10.41 -9.50
CA GLU A 11 12.40 10.02 -10.81
C GLU A 11 12.61 8.50 -10.89
N ASP A 12 13.14 7.91 -9.81
CA ASP A 12 13.37 6.46 -9.73
C ASP A 12 12.04 5.71 -9.69
N PHE A 13 11.07 6.22 -8.92
CA PHE A 13 9.74 5.61 -8.87
C PHE A 13 9.00 5.72 -10.20
N LYS A 14 9.15 6.84 -10.92
CA LYS A 14 8.55 7.02 -12.25
C LYS A 14 9.05 5.97 -13.24
N LYS A 15 10.36 5.70 -13.26
CA LYS A 15 10.96 4.63 -14.08
C LYS A 15 10.37 3.26 -13.73
N TYR A 16 10.17 2.98 -12.44
CA TYR A 16 9.54 1.73 -11.99
C TYR A 16 8.09 1.62 -12.51
N VAL A 17 7.29 2.69 -12.37
CA VAL A 17 5.91 2.73 -12.85
C VAL A 17 5.82 2.49 -14.36
N GLU A 18 6.71 3.11 -15.14
CA GLU A 18 6.78 2.93 -16.59
C GLU A 18 7.19 1.50 -16.97
N TRP A 19 8.22 0.95 -16.31
CA TRP A 19 8.70 -0.41 -16.55
C TRP A 19 7.66 -1.49 -16.23
N SER A 20 7.02 -1.39 -15.07
CA SER A 20 5.99 -2.34 -14.61
C SER A 20 4.60 -2.08 -15.19
N LYS A 21 4.46 -1.01 -15.99
CA LYS A 21 3.21 -0.58 -16.64
C LYS A 21 2.04 -0.52 -15.66
N ILE A 22 2.27 0.10 -14.49
CA ILE A 22 1.27 0.19 -13.43
C ILE A 22 0.00 0.86 -13.96
N LYS A 23 -1.13 0.22 -13.67
CA LYS A 23 -2.48 0.76 -13.86
C LYS A 23 -3.12 0.94 -12.50
N ILE A 24 -3.75 2.10 -12.29
CA ILE A 24 -4.44 2.44 -11.04
C ILE A 24 -5.84 2.90 -11.43
N GLU A 25 -6.84 2.22 -10.89
CA GLU A 25 -8.24 2.48 -11.15
C GLU A 25 -8.93 2.71 -9.81
N GLU A 26 -9.57 3.86 -9.63
CA GLU A 26 -10.46 4.05 -8.49
C GLU A 26 -11.71 3.18 -8.69
N ILE A 27 -12.07 2.40 -7.67
CA ILE A 27 -13.20 1.48 -7.68
C ILE A 27 -14.23 1.88 -6.62
N GLU A 28 -15.35 1.16 -6.58
CA GLU A 28 -16.41 1.44 -5.63
C GLU A 28 -15.90 1.40 -4.19
N LYS A 29 -16.15 2.50 -3.45
CA LYS A 29 -15.72 2.67 -2.07
C LYS A 29 -16.68 1.94 -1.12
N PRO A 30 -16.18 1.28 -0.06
CA PRO A 30 -17.05 0.59 0.90
C PRO A 30 -17.94 1.55 1.70
N HIS A 31 -17.41 2.73 2.04
CA HIS A 31 -18.09 3.75 2.84
C HIS A 31 -17.85 5.15 2.27
N LYS A 32 -18.76 6.10 2.59
CA LYS A 32 -18.78 7.46 1.99
C LYS A 32 -17.45 8.22 2.17
N ASN A 33 -16.78 8.04 3.31
CA ASN A 33 -15.52 8.69 3.69
C ASN A 33 -14.26 7.93 3.24
N GLN A 34 -14.40 6.82 2.53
CA GLN A 34 -13.30 5.99 2.06
C GLN A 34 -13.03 6.19 0.57
N ARG A 35 -11.85 5.79 0.13
CA ARG A 35 -11.48 5.70 -1.29
C ARG A 35 -10.73 4.39 -1.51
N MET A 36 -10.97 3.75 -2.65
CA MET A 36 -10.38 2.46 -2.93
C MET A 36 -9.84 2.45 -4.35
N TRP A 37 -8.60 1.99 -4.50
CA TRP A 37 -7.96 1.85 -5.79
C TRP A 37 -7.57 0.40 -6.01
N LYS A 38 -7.85 -0.10 -7.21
CA LYS A 38 -7.29 -1.34 -7.73
C LYS A 38 -6.02 -0.99 -8.49
N ILE A 39 -4.92 -1.63 -8.13
CA ILE A 39 -3.62 -1.44 -8.74
C ILE A 39 -3.19 -2.75 -9.38
N SER A 40 -2.81 -2.69 -10.66
CA SER A 40 -2.31 -3.84 -11.40
C SER A 40 -1.03 -3.50 -12.16
N ASP A 41 -0.21 -4.52 -12.37
CA ASP A 41 1.04 -4.43 -13.15
C ASP A 41 1.03 -5.38 -14.35
N CYS A 42 2.06 -5.28 -15.20
CA CYS A 42 2.20 -6.17 -16.36
C CYS A 42 2.65 -7.59 -16.03
N PHE A 43 2.95 -7.89 -14.76
CA PHE A 43 3.35 -9.22 -14.30
C PHE A 43 2.16 -10.04 -13.80
N GLY A 44 0.95 -9.46 -13.83
CA GLY A 44 -0.29 -10.12 -13.41
C GLY A 44 -0.59 -9.93 -11.92
N ASN A 45 0.18 -9.13 -11.20
CA ASN A 45 -0.14 -8.81 -9.81
C ASN A 45 -1.29 -7.80 -9.77
N VAL A 46 -2.25 -8.04 -8.89
CA VAL A 46 -3.40 -7.16 -8.67
C VAL A 46 -3.64 -7.00 -7.17
N TRP A 47 -3.55 -5.78 -6.66
CA TRP A 47 -3.85 -5.49 -5.26
C TRP A 47 -4.80 -4.30 -5.13
N ASN A 48 -5.50 -4.26 -3.99
CA ASN A 48 -6.35 -3.13 -3.64
C ASN A 48 -5.68 -2.28 -2.57
N VAL A 49 -5.82 -0.98 -2.69
CA VAL A 49 -5.41 0.01 -1.69
C VAL A 49 -6.66 0.76 -1.25
N LEU A 50 -6.98 0.67 0.04
CA LEU A 50 -8.10 1.36 0.67
C LEU A 50 -7.56 2.48 1.54
N PHE A 51 -7.97 3.71 1.28
CA PHE A 51 -7.91 4.78 2.28
C PHE A 51 -9.07 4.63 3.24
N THR A 52 -8.78 4.49 4.53
CA THR A 52 -9.77 4.11 5.55
C THR A 52 -10.70 5.26 5.96
N GLY A 53 -10.39 6.49 5.56
CA GLY A 53 -11.10 7.71 5.97
C GLY A 53 -10.46 8.40 7.17
N ASN A 54 -9.54 7.74 7.87
CA ASN A 54 -8.70 8.34 8.90
C ASN A 54 -7.44 8.94 8.28
N VAL A 55 -6.93 10.00 8.90
CA VAL A 55 -5.74 10.73 8.41
C VAL A 55 -4.57 9.76 8.25
N ASP A 56 -4.03 9.72 7.03
CA ASP A 56 -2.85 8.93 6.65
C ASP A 56 -2.97 7.41 6.82
N GLU A 57 -4.16 6.86 7.07
CA GLU A 57 -4.36 5.42 7.32
C GLU A 57 -4.92 4.69 6.09
N TYR A 58 -4.16 3.68 5.66
CA TYR A 58 -4.44 2.89 4.47
C TYR A 58 -4.39 1.39 4.79
N ARG A 59 -5.17 0.62 4.05
CA ARG A 59 -5.08 -0.85 4.01
C ARG A 59 -4.71 -1.28 2.61
N VAL A 60 -3.67 -2.09 2.47
CA VAL A 60 -3.37 -2.81 1.24
C VAL A 60 -3.81 -4.25 1.36
N SER A 61 -4.39 -4.82 0.32
CA SER A 61 -4.81 -6.23 0.29
C SER A 61 -4.54 -6.87 -1.06
N TYR A 62 -4.09 -8.11 -1.04
CA TYR A 62 -3.88 -8.94 -2.21
C TYR A 62 -4.79 -10.17 -2.12
N GLU A 63 -5.83 -10.16 -2.94
CA GLU A 63 -6.87 -11.20 -2.99
C GLU A 63 -7.30 -11.68 -1.58
N ASN A 64 -7.26 -13.00 -1.35
CA ASN A 64 -7.50 -13.65 -0.06
C ASN A 64 -6.20 -14.02 0.67
N GLU A 65 -5.03 -13.67 0.12
CA GLU A 65 -3.75 -14.07 0.68
C GLU A 65 -3.38 -13.23 1.89
N PHE A 66 -3.44 -11.90 1.75
CA PHE A 66 -3.08 -11.00 2.83
C PHE A 66 -3.73 -9.61 2.77
N SER A 67 -3.76 -8.95 3.92
CA SER A 67 -3.95 -7.51 4.05
C SER A 67 -2.98 -6.92 5.07
N ALA A 68 -2.59 -5.66 4.90
CA ALA A 68 -1.73 -4.94 5.83
C ALA A 68 -2.26 -3.51 6.06
N ASP A 69 -2.34 -3.13 7.33
CA ASP A 69 -2.72 -1.79 7.77
C ASP A 69 -1.45 -0.94 7.91
N ILE A 70 -1.43 0.17 7.18
CA ILE A 70 -0.28 1.05 7.00
C ILE A 70 -0.68 2.48 7.37
N LEU A 71 0.14 3.13 8.19
CA LEU A 71 0.04 4.56 8.48
C LEU A 71 1.18 5.29 7.76
N MET A 72 0.88 6.39 7.07
CA MET A 72 1.82 7.10 6.21
C MET A 72 1.91 8.59 6.51
N GLN A 73 2.67 8.97 7.55
CA GLN A 73 2.84 10.35 7.95
C GLN A 73 4.05 10.99 7.25
N GLY A 74 3.80 11.72 6.17
CA GLY A 74 4.84 12.32 5.33
C GLY A 74 5.75 11.26 4.70
N ASN A 75 7.01 11.21 5.10
CA ASN A 75 7.97 10.18 4.64
C ASN A 75 8.04 8.96 5.57
N MET A 76 7.31 8.96 6.69
CA MET A 76 7.32 7.85 7.64
C MET A 76 6.24 6.85 7.26
N VAL A 77 6.61 5.58 7.21
CA VAL A 77 5.69 4.46 6.94
C VAL A 77 5.71 3.52 8.13
N GLU A 78 4.53 3.20 8.63
CA GLU A 78 4.36 2.29 9.76
C GLU A 78 3.40 1.17 9.38
N ILE A 79 3.83 -0.08 9.54
CA ILE A 79 2.96 -1.25 9.39
C ILE A 79 2.49 -1.65 10.79
N HIS A 80 1.19 -1.48 11.04
CA HIS A 80 0.59 -1.69 12.36
C HIS A 80 0.28 -3.17 12.60
N ARG A 81 -0.38 -3.78 11.63
CA ARG A 81 -0.71 -5.20 11.61
C ARG A 81 -0.85 -5.69 10.18
N ALA A 82 -0.74 -7.00 10.01
CA ALA A 82 -1.12 -7.66 8.78
C ALA A 82 -1.94 -8.91 9.10
N ILE A 83 -2.84 -9.29 8.20
CA ILE A 83 -3.52 -10.57 8.21
C ILE A 83 -2.99 -11.35 7.02
N LYS A 84 -2.53 -12.58 7.23
CA LYS A 84 -2.10 -13.48 6.14
C LYS A 84 -2.61 -14.88 6.41
N ASN A 85 -3.31 -15.47 5.45
CA ASN A 85 -3.94 -16.80 5.58
C ASN A 85 -4.77 -16.91 6.89
N GLY A 86 -5.56 -15.89 7.20
CA GLY A 86 -6.39 -15.81 8.42
C GLY A 86 -5.64 -15.54 9.72
N ARG A 87 -4.30 -15.45 9.72
CA ARG A 87 -3.50 -15.19 10.92
C ARG A 87 -3.18 -13.72 11.09
N ASN A 88 -3.43 -13.21 12.29
CA ASN A 88 -3.01 -11.86 12.70
C ASN A 88 -1.50 -11.82 12.99
N LEU A 89 -0.78 -11.00 12.24
CA LEU A 89 0.65 -10.75 12.39
C LEU A 89 0.87 -9.35 12.98
N ARG A 90 1.60 -9.28 14.10
CA ARG A 90 1.96 -8.03 14.78
C ARG A 90 3.44 -7.89 15.14
N ALA A 91 4.13 -9.03 15.29
CA ALA A 91 5.55 -9.05 15.59
C ALA A 91 6.37 -8.53 14.40
N ASP A 92 7.34 -7.67 14.65
CA ASP A 92 8.10 -6.97 13.60
C ASP A 92 8.78 -7.92 12.63
N ARG A 93 9.32 -9.05 13.11
CA ARG A 93 9.90 -10.11 12.26
C ARG A 93 8.93 -10.62 11.21
N ASN A 94 7.64 -10.71 11.54
CA ASN A 94 6.60 -11.16 10.63
C ASN A 94 6.13 -10.02 9.72
N LEU A 95 6.14 -8.78 10.22
CA LEU A 95 5.72 -7.61 9.44
C LEU A 95 6.72 -7.22 8.34
N LYS A 96 8.01 -7.55 8.51
CA LYS A 96 9.07 -7.26 7.54
C LYS A 96 8.76 -7.71 6.12
N GLN A 97 8.01 -8.81 5.95
CA GLN A 97 7.62 -9.31 4.63
C GLN A 97 6.70 -8.34 3.84
N PHE A 98 6.03 -7.41 4.51
CA PHE A 98 5.14 -6.41 3.88
C PHE A 98 5.82 -5.06 3.63
N THR A 99 7.11 -4.93 3.94
CA THR A 99 7.83 -3.65 3.82
C THR A 99 7.81 -3.11 2.39
N GLN A 100 8.02 -3.98 1.40
CA GLN A 100 8.06 -3.57 -0.01
C GLN A 100 6.69 -3.08 -0.50
N VAL A 101 5.62 -3.81 -0.20
CA VAL A 101 4.27 -3.37 -0.58
C VAL A 101 3.88 -2.07 0.13
N ALA A 102 4.24 -1.91 1.42
CA ALA A 102 3.99 -0.67 2.14
C ALA A 102 4.79 0.51 1.57
N LEU A 103 6.04 0.28 1.14
CA LEU A 103 6.84 1.28 0.44
C LEU A 103 6.21 1.68 -0.90
N LEU A 104 5.71 0.71 -1.68
CA LEU A 104 5.01 0.99 -2.94
C LEU A 104 3.78 1.87 -2.73
N VAL A 105 2.91 1.51 -1.77
CA VAL A 105 1.72 2.30 -1.42
C VAL A 105 2.11 3.71 -0.98
N SER A 106 3.17 3.84 -0.18
CA SER A 106 3.72 5.13 0.21
C SER A 106 4.20 5.95 -0.98
N CYS A 107 4.88 5.35 -1.95
CA CYS A 107 5.28 6.04 -3.18
C CYS A 107 4.07 6.46 -4.03
N TYR A 108 3.06 5.60 -4.20
CA TYR A 108 1.84 5.96 -4.93
C TYR A 108 1.14 7.16 -4.29
N ASN A 109 1.02 7.17 -2.95
CA ASN A 109 0.44 8.30 -2.23
C ASN A 109 1.31 9.57 -2.35
N LYS A 110 2.59 9.47 -1.95
CA LYS A 110 3.55 10.58 -1.91
C LYS A 110 3.73 11.28 -3.25
N PHE A 111 3.72 10.53 -4.35
CA PHE A 111 3.92 11.08 -5.69
C PHE A 111 2.62 11.37 -6.45
N GLY A 112 1.46 11.24 -5.79
CA GLY A 112 0.16 11.65 -6.32
C GLY A 112 -0.40 10.73 -7.40
N TYR A 113 -0.19 9.42 -7.27
CA TYR A 113 -0.79 8.39 -8.12
C TYR A 113 -2.13 7.87 -7.58
N LEU A 114 -2.39 8.00 -6.27
CA LEU A 114 -3.69 7.69 -5.64
C LEU A 114 -4.59 8.92 -5.64
N LYS A 115 -5.01 9.36 -6.83
CA LYS A 115 -5.87 10.53 -7.01
C LYS A 115 -7.34 10.20 -7.00
#